data_AF-A0A229TFN3-F1
#
_entry.id   AF-A0A229TFN3-F1
#
_cell.length_a   1.000
_cell.length_b   1.000
_cell.length_c   1.000
_cell.angle_alpha   90.00
_cell.angle_beta   90.00
_cell.angle_gamma   90.00
#
_symmetry.space_group_name_H-M   'P 1'
#
loop_
_entity.id
_entity.type
_entity.pdbx_description
1 polymer ?
#
loop_
_entity_poly.entity_id
_entity_poly.type
_entity_poly.pdbx_seq_one_letter_code
_entity_poly.pdbx_strand_id
1 'polypeptide(L)'
;MTAVIHIDPEAIHPVVEGEWHRTRLTGIPAPGQGITMLCGLAAVAEFRPLSDRRAHGVPHQCRRCEAIYRREHGIAPSPVRRRS
;
A
#
# COMPACT_ATOMS: atom_id res chain seq x y z
N MET A 1 1.67 33.08 -4.99
CA MET A 1 0.52 32.18 -5.24
C MET A 1 0.97 30.76 -4.93
N THR A 2 0.19 29.99 -4.16
CA THR A 2 0.53 28.63 -3.74
C THR A 2 -0.55 27.67 -4.22
N ALA A 3 -0.16 26.55 -4.82
CA ALA A 3 -1.06 25.43 -5.08
C ALA A 3 -1.05 24.49 -3.87
N VAL A 4 -2.23 24.14 -3.36
CA VAL A 4 -2.39 23.18 -2.26
C VAL A 4 -2.85 21.85 -2.83
N ILE A 5 -2.18 20.76 -2.46
CA ILE A 5 -2.54 19.40 -2.88
C ILE A 5 -2.91 18.63 -1.62
N HIS A 6 -4.16 18.16 -1.55
CA HIS A 6 -4.64 17.31 -0.46
C HIS A 6 -4.43 15.84 -0.83
N ILE A 7 -3.73 15.11 0.04
CA ILE A 7 -3.41 13.69 -0.14
C ILE A 7 -3.83 12.94 1.12
N ASP A 8 -4.63 11.91 0.95
CA ASP A 8 -4.97 10.96 2.01
C ASP A 8 -3.84 9.91 2.12
N PRO A 9 -3.10 9.85 3.24
CA PRO A 9 -2.06 8.87 3.43
C PRO A 9 -2.56 7.42 3.39
N GLU A 10 -3.84 7.15 3.74
CA GLU A 10 -4.42 5.80 3.67
C GLU A 10 -4.63 5.31 2.22
N ALA A 11 -4.71 6.24 1.27
CA ALA A 11 -4.81 5.92 -0.15
C ALA A 11 -3.45 5.59 -0.80
N ILE A 12 -2.34 5.82 -0.09
CA ILE A 12 -0.99 5.52 -0.57
C ILE A 12 -0.68 4.04 -0.27
N HIS A 13 -0.55 3.26 -1.34
CA HIS A 13 -0.26 1.82 -1.26
C HIS A 13 1.12 1.51 -1.84
N PRO A 14 2.15 1.28 -0.99
CA PRO A 14 3.46 0.85 -1.45
C PRO A 14 3.38 -0.47 -2.21
N VAL A 15 4.11 -0.58 -3.31
CA VAL A 15 4.21 -1.83 -4.09
C VAL A 15 5.57 -2.45 -3.88
N VAL A 16 5.62 -3.70 -3.42
CA VAL A 16 6.84 -4.48 -3.24
C VAL A 16 6.61 -5.83 -3.93
N GLU A 17 7.53 -6.23 -4.82
CA GLU A 17 7.46 -7.52 -5.54
C GLU A 17 6.12 -7.77 -6.27
N GLY A 18 5.48 -6.72 -6.77
CA GLY A 18 4.19 -6.82 -7.47
C GLY A 18 2.96 -6.96 -6.56
N GLU A 19 3.14 -6.93 -5.23
CA GLU A 19 2.05 -6.80 -4.27
C GLU A 19 1.94 -5.37 -3.77
N TRP A 20 0.72 -4.84 -3.69
CA TRP A 20 0.47 -3.59 -2.97
C TRP A 20 0.13 -3.88 -1.51
N HIS A 21 0.75 -3.09 -0.63
CA HIS A 21 0.64 -3.21 0.82
C HIS A 21 -0.07 -2.01 1.42
N ARG A 22 -0.52 -2.17 2.65
CA ARG A 22 -1.01 -1.09 3.50
C ARG A 22 0.05 -0.74 4.54
N THR A 23 0.06 0.51 4.98
CA THR A 23 1.00 1.06 5.96
C THR A 23 0.29 2.17 6.74
N ARG A 24 0.85 2.57 7.89
CA ARG A 24 0.37 3.69 8.70
C ARG A 24 1.23 4.91 8.41
N LEU A 25 0.94 5.60 7.32
CA LEU A 25 1.64 6.82 6.96
C LEU A 25 1.01 8.02 7.66
N THR A 26 1.83 8.87 8.25
CA THR A 26 1.40 10.18 8.78
C THR A 26 1.54 11.30 7.73
N GLY A 27 2.08 10.99 6.56
CA GLY A 27 2.33 11.89 5.44
C GLY A 27 3.04 11.17 4.29
N ILE A 28 3.40 11.91 3.24
CA ILE A 28 4.16 11.34 2.12
C ILE A 28 5.59 11.06 2.60
N PRO A 29 6.10 9.81 2.50
CA PRO A 29 7.47 9.52 2.88
C PRO A 29 8.47 10.18 1.93
N ALA A 30 9.64 10.56 2.44
CA ALA A 30 10.73 11.00 1.57
C ALA A 30 11.26 9.83 0.73
N PRO A 31 11.73 10.06 -0.51
CA PRO A 31 12.50 9.05 -1.24
C PRO A 31 13.70 8.59 -0.41
N GLY A 32 13.92 7.28 -0.32
CA GLY A 32 14.97 6.72 0.54
C GLY A 32 14.55 6.50 2.01
N GLN A 33 13.37 6.95 2.42
CA GLN A 33 12.87 6.72 3.77
C GLN A 33 12.40 5.26 3.94
N GLY A 34 12.83 4.62 5.04
CA GLY A 34 12.30 3.32 5.45
C GLY A 34 10.84 3.41 5.88
N ILE A 35 10.02 2.50 5.38
CA ILE A 35 8.61 2.34 5.76
C ILE A 35 8.33 0.89 6.14
N THR A 36 7.41 0.71 7.09
CA THR A 36 6.97 -0.62 7.54
C THR A 36 5.49 -0.81 7.24
N MET A 37 5.20 -1.87 6.51
CA MET A 37 3.84 -2.26 6.12
C MET A 37 3.12 -2.92 7.30
N LEU A 38 1.79 -2.97 7.25
CA LEU A 38 0.98 -3.63 8.27
C LEU A 38 1.35 -5.12 8.44
N CYS A 39 1.76 -5.79 7.37
CA CYS A 39 2.20 -7.19 7.43
C CYS A 39 3.57 -7.41 8.10
N GLY A 40 4.27 -6.34 8.49
CA GLY A 40 5.60 -6.36 9.09
C GLY A 40 6.75 -6.29 8.09
N LEU A 41 6.47 -6.33 6.78
CA LEU A 41 7.48 -6.10 5.75
C LEU A 41 8.03 -4.67 5.88
N ALA A 42 9.34 -4.51 5.76
CA ALA A 42 10.00 -3.21 5.70
C ALA A 42 10.64 -3.01 4.34
N ALA A 43 10.51 -1.82 3.77
CA ALA A 43 11.16 -1.45 2.51
C ALA A 43 11.51 0.04 2.52
N VAL A 44 12.29 0.46 1.53
CA VAL A 44 12.62 1.85 1.30
C VAL A 44 11.64 2.46 0.29
N ALA A 45 11.16 3.66 0.57
CA ALA A 45 10.23 4.36 -0.32
C ALA A 45 10.95 4.86 -1.59
N GLU A 46 10.35 4.56 -2.75
CA GLU A 46 10.76 5.05 -4.05
C GLU A 46 9.54 5.57 -4.82
N PHE A 47 9.71 6.65 -5.58
CA PHE A 47 8.66 7.25 -6.41
C PHE A 47 9.06 7.18 -7.88
N ARG A 48 8.23 6.51 -8.68
CA ARG A 48 8.41 6.31 -10.12
C ARG A 48 7.21 6.87 -10.89
N PRO A 49 7.37 7.29 -12.16
CA PRO A 49 6.25 7.65 -13.01
C PRO A 49 5.20 6.53 -13.15
N LEU A 50 3.93 6.90 -13.33
CA LEU A 50 2.84 5.93 -13.48
C LEU A 50 3.00 5.02 -14.73
N SER A 51 3.72 5.48 -15.75
CA SER A 51 4.06 4.68 -16.93
C SER A 51 4.76 3.37 -16.57
N ASP A 52 5.65 3.41 -15.58
CA ASP A 52 6.48 2.27 -15.19
C ASP A 52 5.62 1.15 -14.62
N ARG A 53 4.58 1.51 -13.84
CA ARG A 53 3.61 0.54 -13.31
C ARG A 53 2.89 -0.23 -14.42
N ARG A 54 2.54 0.43 -15.53
CA ARG A 54 1.81 -0.23 -16.64
C ARG A 54 2.63 -1.32 -17.31
N ALA A 55 3.96 -1.25 -17.26
CA ALA A 55 4.85 -2.27 -17.80
C ALA A 55 4.86 -3.57 -16.97
N HIS A 56 4.47 -3.51 -15.69
CA HIS A 56 4.56 -4.63 -14.74
C HIS A 56 3.19 -5.23 -14.35
N GLY A 57 2.10 -4.76 -14.97
CA GLY A 57 0.73 -5.25 -14.70
C GLY A 57 0.07 -4.64 -13.47
N VAL A 58 -1.12 -5.14 -13.12
CA VAL A 58 -1.88 -4.66 -11.95
C VAL A 58 -1.40 -5.42 -10.71
N PRO A 59 -0.85 -4.73 -9.69
CA PRO A 59 -0.38 -5.40 -8.48
C PRO A 59 -1.55 -6.02 -7.70
N HIS A 60 -1.29 -7.16 -7.06
CA HIS A 60 -2.26 -7.84 -6.20
C HIS A 60 -2.20 -7.29 -4.78
N GLN A 61 -3.31 -7.36 -4.04
CA GLN A 61 -3.31 -6.92 -2.64
C GLN A 61 -2.63 -7.95 -1.74
N CYS A 62 -1.71 -7.51 -0.89
CA CYS A 62 -1.16 -8.34 0.18
C CYS A 62 -2.28 -8.79 1.14
N ARG A 63 -2.56 -10.10 1.16
CA ARG A 63 -3.66 -10.68 1.96
C ARG A 63 -3.52 -10.44 3.47
N ARG A 64 -2.28 -10.41 3.98
CA ARG A 64 -2.00 -10.13 5.39
C ARG A 64 -2.36 -8.69 5.74
N CYS A 65 -1.96 -7.73 4.90
CA CYS A 65 -2.34 -6.32 5.05
C CYS A 65 -3.85 -6.15 4.99
N GLU A 66 -4.55 -6.84 4.07
CA GLU A 66 -6.01 -6.80 3.98
C GLU A 66 -6.68 -7.32 5.26
N ALA A 67 -6.24 -8.47 5.78
CA ALA A 67 -6.82 -9.06 6.98
C ALA A 67 -6.63 -8.17 8.22
N ILE A 68 -5.44 -7.57 8.37
CA ILE A 68 -5.14 -6.64 9.47
C ILE A 68 -6.01 -5.38 9.35
N TYR A 69 -6.04 -4.77 8.16
CA TYR A 69 -6.86 -3.59 7.90
C TYR A 69 -8.34 -3.84 8.20
N ARG A 70 -8.92 -4.94 7.68
CA ARG A 70 -10.32 -5.27 7.94
C ARG A 70 -10.60 -5.43 9.44
N ARG A 71 -9.71 -6.10 10.17
CA ARG A 71 -9.82 -6.26 11.62
C ARG A 71 -9.83 -4.92 12.34
N GLU A 72 -8.91 -4.03 11.98
CA GLU A 72 -8.76 -2.71 12.61
C GLU A 72 -9.94 -1.78 12.34
N HIS A 73 -10.59 -1.93 11.17
CA HIS A 73 -11.74 -1.12 10.77
C HIS A 73 -13.09 -1.81 11.04
N GLY A 74 -13.13 -2.94 11.75
CA GLY A 74 -14.37 -3.67 12.05
C GLY A 74 -15.09 -4.22 10.80
N ILE A 75 -14.37 -4.40 9.69
CA ILE A 75 -14.90 -4.91 8.43
C ILE A 75 -14.89 -6.44 8.49
N ALA A 76 -15.98 -7.06 8.05
CA ALA A 76 -16.06 -8.51 7.96
C ALA A 76 -14.87 -9.09 7.15
N PRO A 77 -14.30 -10.23 7.58
CA PRO A 77 -13.25 -10.91 6.83
C PRO A 77 -13.68 -11.15 5.38
N SER A 78 -12.75 -10.99 4.44
CA SER A 78 -13.02 -11.33 3.05
C SER A 78 -13.40 -12.82 2.97
N PRO A 79 -14.48 -13.22 2.27
CA PRO A 79 -14.82 -14.61 2.11
C PRO A 79 -13.61 -15.32 1.49
N VAL A 80 -13.04 -16.28 2.22
CA VAL A 80 -11.90 -17.07 1.76
C VAL A 80 -12.34 -17.74 0.47
N ARG A 81 -11.85 -17.27 -0.69
CA ARG A 81 -11.92 -18.07 -1.92
C ARG A 81 -11.08 -19.31 -1.64
N ARG A 82 -11.72 -20.43 -1.28
CA ARG A 82 -11.10 -21.76 -1.34
C ARG A 82 -10.54 -21.88 -2.75
N ARG A 83 -9.21 -21.92 -2.87
CA ARG A 83 -8.58 -22.41 -4.10
C ARG A 83 -8.92 -23.89 -4.17
N SER A 84 -9.76 -24.26 -5.13
CA SER A 84 -9.83 -25.61 -5.66
C SER A 84 -8.50 -25.96 -6.33
#